data_AF-A0A954P5N2-F1
#
_entry.id   AF-A0A954P5N2-F1
#
_cell.length_a   1.000
_cell.length_b   1.000
_cell.length_c   1.000
_cell.angle_alpha   90.00
_cell.angle_beta   90.00
_cell.angle_gamma   90.00
#
_symmetry.space_group_name_H-M   'P 1'
#
loop_
_entity.id
_entity.type
_entity.pdbx_description
1 polymer ?
#
loop_
_entity_poly.entity_id
_entity_poly.type
_entity_poly.pdbx_seq_one_letter_code
_entity_poly.pdbx_strand_id
1 'polypeptide(L)'
;MEGRAIVREGTKGMFDENAHFAQTQGMDAHIPENVSLYQGPDYLNPDNPVNKQNAVAIGNNDFVVDPDHQWAMTIDLHACIGCNSCTVACQSENNIPIVGKDQVIRGREMHWIRMDRYFSSPYDSKTVSEMGLHFDETGKPGKRFNDDDAVEMLPQPVACQQCEAAPCETV
;
A
#
# COMPACT_ATOMS: atom_id res chain seq x y z
N MET A 1 -1.61 -3.21 12.17
CA MET A 1 -1.54 -3.71 10.77
C MET A 1 -1.76 -5.23 10.65
N GLU A 2 -2.36 -5.91 11.65
CA GLU A 2 -2.46 -7.39 11.68
C GLU A 2 -1.13 -8.12 11.35
N GLY A 3 0.01 -7.53 11.74
CA GLY A 3 1.35 -8.07 11.43
C GLY A 3 1.78 -8.04 9.95
N ARG A 4 1.01 -7.41 9.06
CA ARG A 4 1.34 -7.28 7.63
C ARG A 4 2.30 -6.12 7.40
N ALA A 5 3.29 -6.31 6.53
CA ALA A 5 4.26 -5.29 6.13
C ALA A 5 3.67 -4.29 5.10
N ILE A 6 2.53 -3.67 5.44
CA ILE A 6 1.85 -2.69 4.58
C ILE A 6 2.62 -1.36 4.58
N VAL A 7 2.97 -0.88 5.78
CA VAL A 7 3.91 0.22 5.98
C VAL A 7 5.21 -0.38 6.49
N ARG A 8 6.32 0.00 5.86
CA ARG A 8 7.65 -0.50 6.16
C ARG A 8 8.40 0.56 6.95
N GLU A 9 8.60 0.29 8.23
CA GLU A 9 9.17 1.22 9.20
C GLU A 9 10.68 1.01 9.33
N GLY A 10 11.43 2.08 9.51
CA GLY A 10 12.87 2.00 9.72
C GLY A 10 13.35 3.12 10.62
N THR A 11 14.40 2.84 11.39
CA THR A 11 15.13 3.88 12.13
C THR A 11 16.27 4.40 11.26
N LYS A 12 16.79 5.58 11.61
CA LYS A 12 18.01 6.11 10.97
C LYS A 12 19.17 5.12 11.04
N GLY A 13 19.38 4.46 12.19
CA GLY A 13 20.45 3.47 12.34
C GLY A 13 20.31 2.30 11.35
N MET A 14 19.09 1.78 11.16
CA MET A 14 18.83 0.74 10.16
C MET A 14 19.08 1.21 8.73
N PHE A 15 18.71 2.46 8.43
CA PHE A 15 18.96 3.06 7.11
C PHE A 15 20.46 3.26 6.84
N ASP A 16 21.22 3.70 7.84
CA ASP A 16 22.67 3.90 7.75
C ASP A 16 23.41 2.55 7.55
N GLU A 17 22.92 1.46 8.14
CA GLU A 17 23.45 0.10 7.96
C GLU A 17 23.05 -0.51 6.61
N ASN A 18 21.78 -0.36 6.21
CA ASN A 18 21.23 -0.88 4.97
C ASN A 18 20.16 0.05 4.40
N ALA A 19 20.54 0.82 3.37
CA ALA A 19 19.62 1.72 2.67
C ALA A 19 18.44 1.00 1.99
N HIS A 20 18.56 -0.31 1.70
CA HIS A 20 17.54 -1.11 1.03
C HIS A 20 16.69 -1.95 2.00
N PHE A 21 16.71 -1.64 3.31
CA PHE A 21 15.98 -2.40 4.33
C PHE A 21 14.49 -2.58 4.02
N ALA A 22 13.87 -1.59 3.37
CA ALA A 22 12.47 -1.66 3.01
C ALA A 22 12.19 -2.83 2.05
N GLN A 23 13.09 -3.17 1.12
CA GLN A 23 12.86 -4.26 0.16
C GLN A 23 12.84 -5.64 0.83
N THR A 24 13.51 -5.78 1.96
CA THR A 24 13.67 -7.05 2.68
C THR A 24 12.76 -7.17 3.90
N GLN A 25 11.87 -6.21 4.15
CA GLN A 25 10.92 -6.27 5.25
C GLN A 25 9.64 -7.02 4.86
N GLY A 26 9.15 -7.85 5.79
CA GLY A 26 7.92 -8.60 5.62
C GLY A 26 8.07 -9.86 4.77
N MET A 27 6.99 -10.26 4.12
CA MET A 27 6.97 -11.44 3.26
C MET A 27 7.81 -11.27 1.99
N ASP A 28 8.07 -10.02 1.59
CA ASP A 28 8.75 -9.68 0.34
C ASP A 28 10.23 -10.08 0.31
N ALA A 29 10.87 -10.29 1.46
CA ALA A 29 12.23 -10.84 1.54
C ALA A 29 12.34 -12.29 1.04
N HIS A 30 11.24 -13.04 1.02
CA HIS A 30 11.21 -14.46 0.66
C HIS A 30 10.56 -14.72 -0.71
N ILE A 31 10.00 -13.69 -1.34
CA ILE A 31 9.32 -13.83 -2.62
C ILE A 31 10.39 -13.75 -3.72
N PRO A 32 10.52 -14.79 -4.58
CA PRO A 32 11.41 -14.70 -5.73
C PRO A 32 10.94 -13.59 -6.67
N GLU A 33 11.83 -13.12 -7.56
CA GLU A 33 11.45 -12.10 -8.55
C GLU A 33 10.18 -12.51 -9.30
N ASN A 34 9.27 -11.55 -9.45
CA ASN A 34 7.99 -11.80 -10.08
C ASN A 34 8.19 -12.06 -11.58
N VAL A 35 8.03 -13.32 -11.99
CA VAL A 35 8.10 -13.71 -13.40
C VAL A 35 6.70 -13.57 -14.00
N SER A 36 6.45 -12.47 -14.70
CA SER A 36 5.22 -12.29 -15.47
C SER A 36 5.24 -13.16 -16.73
N LEU A 37 4.14 -13.85 -17.02
CA LEU A 37 3.92 -14.53 -18.31
C LEU A 37 3.75 -13.52 -19.45
N TYR A 38 3.25 -12.32 -19.13
CA TYR A 38 3.14 -11.20 -20.05
C TYR A 38 4.35 -10.30 -19.87
N GLN A 39 5.26 -10.32 -20.85
CA GLN A 39 6.40 -9.41 -20.87
C GLN A 39 5.94 -8.08 -21.45
N GLY A 40 5.75 -7.10 -20.58
CA GLY A 40 5.55 -5.72 -21.00
C GLY A 40 6.83 -5.13 -21.59
N PRO A 41 6.72 -3.96 -22.25
CA PRO A 41 7.89 -3.23 -22.70
C PRO A 41 8.82 -2.84 -21.53
N ASP A 42 10.12 -3.07 -21.70
CA ASP A 42 11.16 -2.74 -20.74
C ASP A 42 11.53 -1.26 -20.82
N TYR A 43 10.86 -0.43 -20.02
CA TYR A 43 11.04 1.02 -20.05
C TYR A 43 12.44 1.51 -19.67
N LEU A 44 13.25 0.67 -19.01
CA LEU A 44 14.60 1.03 -18.57
C LEU A 44 15.64 0.80 -19.66
N ASN A 45 15.39 -0.12 -20.59
CA ASN A 45 16.27 -0.37 -21.75
C ASN A 45 15.52 -0.15 -23.07
N PRO A 46 15.59 1.07 -23.65
CA PRO A 46 14.99 1.37 -24.95
C PRO A 46 15.49 0.46 -26.08
N ASP A 47 16.71 -0.07 -25.93
CA ASP A 47 17.34 -0.96 -26.88
C ASP A 47 16.91 -2.43 -26.78
N ASN A 48 16.08 -2.79 -25.80
CA ASN A 48 15.61 -4.16 -25.62
C ASN A 48 14.88 -4.63 -26.89
N PRO A 49 15.22 -5.80 -27.45
CA PRO A 49 14.54 -6.33 -28.63
C PRO A 49 13.03 -6.54 -28.41
N VAL A 50 12.56 -6.70 -27.16
CA VAL A 50 11.13 -6.75 -26.82
C VAL A 50 10.44 -5.40 -27.09
N ASN A 51 11.14 -4.28 -26.88
CA ASN A 51 10.63 -2.93 -27.18
C ASN A 51 10.71 -2.58 -28.66
N LYS A 52 11.75 -3.10 -29.34
CA LYS A 52 11.98 -2.90 -30.79
C LYS A 52 11.20 -3.86 -31.66
N GLN A 53 10.71 -4.97 -31.09
CA GLN A 53 9.68 -5.80 -31.69
C GLN A 53 8.36 -5.03 -31.61
N ASN A 54 8.24 -4.02 -32.47
CA ASN A 54 6.96 -3.44 -32.86
C ASN A 54 5.93 -4.57 -32.99
N ALA A 55 4.85 -4.52 -32.22
CA ALA A 55 3.49 -4.62 -32.72
C ALA A 55 3.27 -5.67 -33.84
N VAL A 56 3.83 -6.89 -33.71
CA VAL A 56 3.40 -8.01 -34.54
C VAL A 56 2.28 -8.66 -33.77
N ALA A 57 1.11 -8.07 -33.97
CA ALA A 57 -0.18 -8.52 -33.50
C ALA A 57 -0.32 -10.04 -33.70
N ILE A 58 -0.09 -10.79 -32.62
CA ILE A 58 -0.74 -12.10 -32.46
C ILE A 58 -2.03 -11.81 -31.70
N GLY A 59 -3.00 -11.20 -32.39
CA GLY A 59 -4.39 -11.10 -31.92
C GLY A 59 -4.75 -9.96 -30.97
N ASN A 60 -4.43 -8.70 -31.31
CA ASN A 60 -5.09 -7.48 -30.81
C ASN A 60 -5.17 -7.28 -29.27
N ASN A 61 -4.08 -7.43 -28.50
CA ASN A 61 -4.00 -6.99 -27.09
C ASN A 61 -2.59 -6.51 -26.72
N ASP A 62 -2.01 -5.60 -27.51
CA ASP A 62 -0.66 -5.08 -27.22
C ASP A 62 -0.73 -3.87 -26.27
N PHE A 63 0.23 -3.77 -25.34
CA PHE A 63 0.42 -2.59 -24.48
C PHE A 63 0.77 -1.38 -25.38
N VAL A 64 -0.19 -0.47 -25.58
CA VAL A 64 0.06 0.79 -26.29
C VAL A 64 0.74 1.74 -25.33
N VAL A 65 2.04 1.95 -25.51
CA VAL A 65 2.84 2.85 -24.68
C VAL A 65 3.09 4.14 -25.44
N ASP A 66 2.88 5.27 -24.76
CA ASP A 66 3.30 6.56 -25.26
C ASP A 66 4.85 6.61 -25.26
N PRO A 67 5.50 6.79 -26.42
CA PRO A 67 6.95 6.78 -26.52
C PRO A 67 7.62 7.97 -25.81
N ASP A 68 6.88 9.07 -25.59
CA ASP A 68 7.42 10.31 -25.08
C ASP A 68 7.19 10.49 -23.58
N HIS A 69 6.08 9.96 -23.04
CA HIS A 69 5.64 10.24 -21.68
C HIS A 69 5.19 9.01 -20.90
N GLN A 70 5.80 8.81 -19.73
CA GLN A 70 5.38 7.84 -18.73
C GLN A 70 5.13 8.52 -17.39
N TRP A 71 3.94 8.30 -16.85
CA TRP A 71 3.47 8.97 -15.65
C TRP A 71 3.55 8.03 -14.45
N ALA A 72 4.22 8.48 -13.40
CA ALA A 72 4.26 7.79 -12.12
C ALA A 72 3.99 8.79 -10.99
N MET A 73 3.49 8.27 -9.87
CA MET A 73 3.27 9.03 -8.65
C MET A 73 4.06 8.39 -7.52
N THR A 74 4.90 9.17 -6.86
CA THR A 74 5.61 8.75 -5.63
C THR A 74 5.09 9.55 -4.45
N ILE A 75 4.89 8.87 -3.33
CA ILE A 75 4.40 9.46 -2.09
C ILE A 75 5.46 9.24 -1.03
N ASP A 76 6.01 10.33 -0.49
CA ASP A 76 6.88 10.28 0.68
C ASP A 76 6.03 10.10 1.96
N LEU A 77 6.10 8.91 2.54
CA LEU A 77 5.39 8.58 3.77
C LEU A 77 6.03 9.23 5.01
N HIS A 78 7.31 9.60 4.97
CA HIS A 78 7.96 10.30 6.08
C HIS A 78 7.47 11.75 6.21
N ALA A 79 7.16 12.39 5.07
CA ALA A 79 6.57 13.73 5.05
C ALA A 79 5.04 13.74 5.27
N CYS A 80 4.36 12.59 5.14
CA CYS A 80 2.92 12.51 5.25
C CYS A 80 2.46 12.59 6.72
N ILE A 81 1.75 13.66 7.08
CA ILE A 81 1.20 13.84 8.44
C ILE A 81 -0.28 13.45 8.55
N GLY A 82 -0.89 12.91 7.49
CA GLY A 82 -2.32 12.52 7.49
C GLY A 82 -3.32 13.69 7.52
N CYS A 83 -2.99 14.83 6.91
CA CYS A 83 -3.82 16.04 6.94
C CYS A 83 -5.12 15.97 6.09
N ASN A 84 -5.32 14.90 5.32
CA ASN A 84 -6.49 14.67 4.44
C ASN A 84 -6.75 15.74 3.36
N SER A 85 -5.79 16.64 3.09
CA SER A 85 -5.95 17.65 2.04
C SER A 85 -6.00 17.03 0.64
N CYS A 86 -5.25 15.95 0.40
CA CYS A 86 -5.26 15.21 -0.87
C CYS A 86 -6.64 14.61 -1.20
N THR A 87 -7.37 14.11 -0.20
CA THR A 87 -8.74 13.59 -0.38
C THR A 87 -9.70 14.70 -0.80
N VAL A 88 -9.63 15.87 -0.16
CA VAL A 88 -10.49 17.02 -0.50
C VAL A 88 -10.15 17.57 -1.89
N ALA A 89 -8.86 17.71 -2.22
CA ALA A 89 -8.41 18.18 -3.52
C ALA A 89 -8.85 17.24 -4.66
N CYS A 90 -8.73 15.92 -4.45
CA CYS A 90 -9.19 14.92 -5.41
C CYS A 90 -10.71 15.03 -5.63
N GLN A 91 -11.48 15.21 -4.55
CA GLN A 91 -12.92 15.40 -4.63
C GLN A 91 -13.31 16.69 -5.37
N SER A 92 -12.63 17.81 -5.11
CA SER A 92 -12.92 19.10 -5.74
C SER A 92 -12.59 19.12 -7.23
N GLU A 93 -11.51 18.44 -7.62
CA GLU A 93 -11.06 18.42 -9.01
C GLU A 93 -11.90 17.47 -9.87
N ASN A 94 -12.30 16.31 -9.31
CA ASN A 94 -12.92 15.23 -10.08
C ASN A 94 -14.44 15.15 -9.95
N ASN A 95 -15.09 16.17 -9.37
CA ASN A 95 -16.54 16.24 -9.19
C ASN A 95 -17.13 15.01 -8.47
N ILE A 96 -16.42 14.48 -7.46
CA ILE A 96 -16.87 13.28 -6.74
C ILE A 96 -18.07 13.64 -5.85
N PRO A 97 -19.23 12.96 -5.99
CA PRO A 97 -20.45 13.33 -5.28
C PRO A 97 -20.33 13.12 -3.77
N ILE A 98 -21.00 13.98 -3.00
CA ILE A 98 -21.12 13.82 -1.55
C ILE A 98 -22.13 12.71 -1.25
N VAL A 99 -21.74 11.78 -0.39
CA VAL A 99 -22.57 10.68 0.06
C VAL A 99 -23.11 10.96 1.46
N GLY A 100 -24.42 10.74 1.66
CA GLY A 100 -25.06 10.91 2.97
C GLY A 100 -24.65 9.83 3.98
N LYS A 101 -24.78 10.15 5.27
CA LYS A 101 -24.40 9.29 6.41
C LYS A 101 -24.89 7.84 6.29
N ASP A 102 -26.14 7.63 5.87
CA ASP A 102 -26.75 6.30 5.81
C ASP A 102 -26.08 5.38 4.78
N GLN A 103 -25.57 5.94 3.68
CA GLN A 103 -24.84 5.16 2.67
C GLN A 103 -23.37 4.97 3.07
N VAL A 104 -22.75 5.97 3.72
CA VAL A 104 -21.38 5.84 4.25
C VAL A 104 -21.28 4.74 5.32
N ILE A 105 -22.26 4.64 6.23
CA ILE A 105 -22.30 3.55 7.23
C ILE A 105 -22.36 2.16 6.58
N ARG A 106 -22.88 2.07 5.34
CA ARG A 106 -22.94 0.84 4.55
C ARG A 106 -21.68 0.59 3.72
N GLY A 107 -20.61 1.37 3.90
CA GLY A 107 -19.35 1.25 3.17
C GLY A 107 -19.45 1.68 1.70
N ARG A 108 -20.28 2.69 1.42
CA ARG A 108 -20.51 3.22 0.05
C ARG A 108 -20.05 4.67 -0.06
N GLU A 109 -18.95 5.01 0.58
CA GLU A 109 -18.27 6.30 0.40
C GLU A 109 -17.66 6.41 -1.00
N MET A 110 -17.67 7.63 -1.53
CA MET A 110 -17.08 7.94 -2.83
C MET A 110 -15.80 8.74 -2.61
N HIS A 111 -14.67 8.04 -2.43
CA HIS A 111 -13.33 8.61 -2.36
C HIS A 111 -12.38 7.81 -3.24
N TRP A 112 -11.70 8.48 -4.18
CA TRP A 112 -10.71 7.82 -5.05
C TRP A 112 -9.32 7.70 -4.42
N ILE A 113 -8.99 8.61 -3.49
CA ILE A 113 -7.84 8.50 -2.61
C ILE A 113 -8.32 8.48 -1.16
N ARG A 114 -7.92 7.44 -0.43
CA ARG A 114 -8.22 7.27 0.99
C ARG A 114 -6.98 7.47 1.84
N MET A 115 -7.16 7.87 3.09
CA MET A 115 -6.10 7.97 4.08
C MET A 115 -6.22 6.80 5.05
N ASP A 116 -5.40 5.77 4.85
CA ASP A 116 -5.35 4.63 5.75
C ASP A 116 -4.54 5.01 6.99
N ARG A 117 -5.03 4.65 8.17
CA ARG A 117 -4.34 4.88 9.44
C ARG A 117 -4.05 3.54 10.07
N TYR A 118 -2.78 3.28 10.28
CA TYR A 118 -2.33 2.05 10.88
C TYR A 118 -1.75 2.32 12.25
N PHE A 119 -2.16 1.49 13.20
CA PHE A 119 -1.66 1.53 14.57
C PHE A 119 -0.71 0.34 14.77
N SER A 120 0.43 0.62 15.40
CA SER A 120 1.44 -0.34 15.81
C SER A 120 1.73 -0.12 17.29
N SER A 121 1.94 -1.21 18.04
CA SER A 121 2.39 -1.16 19.42
C SER A 121 3.63 -2.04 19.55
N PRO A 122 4.66 -1.65 20.31
CA PRO A 122 5.83 -2.50 20.57
C PRO A 122 5.45 -3.87 21.14
N TYR A 123 4.31 -3.97 21.81
CA TYR A 123 3.79 -5.18 22.44
C TYR A 123 2.85 -5.98 21.53
N ASP A 124 2.62 -5.55 20.28
CA ASP A 124 1.69 -6.23 19.37
C ASP A 124 2.17 -7.62 18.93
N SER A 125 3.49 -7.85 19.04
CA SER A 125 4.15 -9.14 18.76
C SER A 125 3.97 -10.19 19.86
N LYS A 126 3.50 -9.82 21.05
CA LYS A 126 3.32 -10.73 22.19
C LYS A 126 1.84 -10.94 22.48
N THR A 127 1.45 -12.20 22.68
CA THR A 127 0.12 -12.53 23.19
C THR A 127 -0.01 -12.11 24.65
N VAL A 128 -1.24 -11.86 25.13
CA VAL A 128 -1.52 -11.49 26.54
C VAL A 128 -0.91 -12.53 27.51
N SER A 129 -0.90 -13.80 27.11
CA SER A 129 -0.27 -14.93 27.81
C SER A 129 1.25 -14.87 27.89
N GLU A 130 1.94 -14.36 26.87
CA GLU A 130 3.41 -14.30 26.81
C GLU A 130 3.99 -13.12 27.61
N MET A 131 3.16 -12.15 28.00
CA MET A 131 3.54 -10.99 28.81
C MET A 131 3.36 -11.19 30.32
N GLY A 132 2.95 -12.39 30.76
CA GLY A 132 2.72 -12.68 32.19
C GLY A 132 1.53 -11.93 32.79
N LEU A 133 0.70 -11.29 31.97
CA LEU A 133 -0.54 -10.64 32.39
C LEU A 133 -1.62 -11.73 32.47
N HIS A 134 -1.91 -12.12 33.71
CA HIS A 134 -2.91 -13.12 34.00
C HIS A 134 -4.29 -12.59 33.63
N PHE A 135 -5.04 -13.43 32.92
CA PHE A 135 -6.48 -13.43 32.75
C PHE A 135 -7.25 -12.39 33.60
N ASP A 136 -8.16 -11.68 32.95
CA ASP A 136 -9.32 -11.10 33.64
C ASP A 136 -9.92 -12.19 34.56
N GLU A 137 -10.27 -11.86 35.81
CA GLU A 137 -10.68 -12.81 36.89
C GLU A 137 -11.87 -13.73 36.53
N THR A 138 -12.40 -13.61 35.31
CA THR A 138 -13.59 -14.28 34.78
C THR A 138 -13.33 -15.36 33.73
N GLY A 139 -12.06 -15.64 33.36
CA GLY A 139 -11.71 -16.82 32.55
C GLY A 139 -12.25 -16.84 31.10
N LYS A 140 -12.60 -15.67 30.55
CA LYS A 140 -12.95 -15.52 29.13
C LYS A 140 -11.78 -14.84 28.38
N PRO A 141 -11.56 -15.13 27.09
CA PRO A 141 -10.52 -14.46 26.29
C PRO A 141 -10.88 -12.97 26.12
N GLY A 142 -10.45 -12.16 27.08
CA GLY A 142 -10.63 -10.71 27.09
C GLY A 142 -9.69 -10.05 26.11
N LYS A 143 -10.26 -9.32 25.14
CA LYS A 143 -9.53 -8.33 24.33
C LYS A 143 -8.80 -7.36 25.27
N ARG A 144 -7.57 -6.98 24.87
CA ARG A 144 -6.67 -6.06 25.58
C ARG A 144 -7.43 -4.90 26.26
N PHE A 145 -7.07 -4.60 27.51
CA PHE A 145 -7.34 -3.30 28.11
C PHE A 145 -6.30 -2.33 27.54
N ASN A 146 -6.77 -1.28 26.88
CA ASN A 146 -5.96 -0.24 26.25
C ASN A 146 -5.13 0.53 27.30
N ASP A 147 -3.94 0.06 27.65
CA ASP A 147 -2.84 0.96 28.02
C ASP A 147 -2.09 1.31 26.73
N ASP A 148 -2.76 2.16 25.93
CA ASP A 148 -2.41 2.61 24.57
C ASP A 148 -1.45 3.83 24.58
N ASP A 149 -0.71 4.07 25.66
CA ASP A 149 0.12 5.29 25.80
C ASP A 149 1.35 5.31 24.87
N ALA A 150 1.69 4.17 24.26
CA ALA A 150 2.81 4.01 23.32
C ALA A 150 2.36 3.37 22.00
N VAL A 151 1.23 3.83 21.45
CA VAL A 151 0.79 3.45 20.11
C VAL A 151 1.41 4.39 19.08
N GLU A 152 2.12 3.80 18.12
CA GLU A 152 2.59 4.51 16.93
C GLU A 152 1.48 4.49 15.88
N MET A 153 1.24 5.65 15.26
CA MET A 153 0.25 5.81 14.21
C MET A 153 0.93 6.25 12.91
N LEU A 154 0.64 5.53 11.84
CA LEU A 154 1.19 5.77 10.52
C LEU A 154 0.06 6.07 9.52
N PRO A 155 0.05 7.26 8.92
CA PRO A 155 -0.85 7.58 7.83
C PRO A 155 -0.28 7.12 6.49
N GLN A 156 -1.10 6.45 5.68
CA GLN A 156 -0.75 6.04 4.32
C GLN A 156 -1.88 6.44 3.35
N PRO A 157 -1.66 7.42 2.47
CA PRO A 157 -2.62 7.71 1.42
C PRO A 157 -2.56 6.61 0.36
N VAL A 158 -3.71 6.04 0.02
CA VAL A 158 -3.85 4.96 -0.96
C VAL A 158 -4.84 5.39 -2.04
N ALA A 159 -4.36 5.43 -3.28
CA ALA A 159 -5.15 5.63 -4.48
C ALA A 159 -5.02 4.42 -5.42
N CYS A 160 -5.68 4.47 -6.58
CA CYS A 160 -5.39 3.54 -7.67
C CYS A 160 -3.91 3.65 -8.06
N GLN A 161 -3.20 2.52 -8.08
CA GLN A 161 -1.76 2.47 -8.37
C GLN A 161 -1.43 2.48 -9.87
N GLN A 162 -2.46 2.46 -10.74
CA GLN A 162 -2.29 2.38 -12.20
C GLN A 162 -1.34 1.25 -12.61
N CYS A 163 -1.67 0.03 -12.16
CA CYS A 163 -0.84 -1.15 -12.35
C CYS A 163 -0.65 -1.46 -13.84
N GLU A 164 0.55 -1.82 -14.26
CA GLU A 164 0.82 -2.31 -15.62
C GLU A 164 0.11 -3.65 -15.89
N ALA A 165 0.22 -4.59 -14.94
CA ALA A 165 -0.54 -5.82 -14.92
C ALA A 165 -1.83 -5.63 -14.11
N ALA A 166 -2.79 -4.86 -14.64
CA ALA A 166 -4.02 -4.52 -13.96
C ALA A 166 -5.05 -5.68 -13.98
N PRO A 167 -5.32 -6.35 -12.83
CA PRO A 167 -6.33 -7.40 -12.78
C PRO A 167 -7.77 -6.88 -12.94
N CYS A 168 -7.98 -5.56 -12.82
CA CYS A 168 -9.30 -4.95 -13.00
C CYS A 168 -9.64 -4.67 -14.48
N GLU A 169 -8.70 -4.82 -15.41
CA GLU A 169 -8.94 -4.62 -16.85
C GLU A 169 -9.24 -5.93 -17.61
N THR A 170 -8.69 -7.06 -17.14
CA THR A 170 -8.78 -8.36 -17.83
C THR A 170 -10.02 -9.17 -17.50
N VAL A 171 -10.98 -8.58 -16.79
CA VAL A 171 -12.18 -9.24 -16.23
C VAL A 171 -13.26 -9.58 -17.25
#